data_AF-A0AAV1SAY6-F1
#
_entry.id   AF-A0AAV1SAY6-F1
#
_cell.length_a   1.000
_cell.length_b   1.000
_cell.length_c   1.000
_cell.angle_alpha   90.00
_cell.angle_beta   90.00
_cell.angle_gamma   90.00
#
_symmetry.space_group_name_H-M   'P 1'
#
loop_
_entity.id
_entity.type
_entity.pdbx_description
1 polymer ?
#
loop_
_entity_poly.entity_id
_entity_poly.type
_entity_poly.pdbx_seq_one_letter_code
_entity_poly.pdbx_strand_id
1 'polypeptide(L)'
;MATIRSSLPSRLRQLLSGESIIGPSVKLDSETPPKIKAFIDKVIQSPLQDIAIPLSGFRWEYSKGNFHHWRPLFLHFDTYFKTYLSGRNDLSLSDNISEDDGPFPKHAVLQILRVMQIILENCHNKSSFDGLEHFKLLLASTDPEVLIATLETLSALVKINPSKLHGSGKLIGCGSVNSYLLSLAQGWGSKEEGLGLYSCVMANERTQEEGLCLFPSDEGNDQDKSQHRIGSTLYFELHGLSCHNSMENSSNTTSSSRVIHTPDLHLRKEDDLLLMKQYIEQYNVPPDLRFSLLTRIRYARAFRSPRVCRLFSRICLLAFNVLVQSGDANDELTSFFANEPEYTNELIRIVRSEETIPGTIRTLAMLALGAQLAAYTASHERARILSGSSISFAVGNRMILLNVLQRAVLSLKNSNDPSSLAFVEALLQFYLLHIVSSSASGSNVRGSGMVPTFLPLLEDSDTNHMHLVYLAVKALQKLMDYSSSAVSLLRESGGRAFGSEVTDRST
;
A
#
# COMPACT_ATOMS: atom_id res chain seq x y z
N MET A 1 -39.61 -53.10 -23.78
CA MET A 1 -40.18 -51.78 -23.43
C MET A 1 -40.18 -51.64 -21.91
N ALA A 2 -39.12 -51.08 -21.34
CA ALA A 2 -39.03 -50.74 -19.92
C ALA A 2 -38.82 -49.23 -19.81
N THR A 3 -39.83 -48.49 -19.36
CA THR A 3 -39.76 -47.03 -19.19
C THR A 3 -39.49 -46.68 -17.75
N ILE A 4 -38.19 -46.49 -17.50
CA ILE A 4 -37.54 -45.93 -16.32
C ILE A 4 -37.97 -44.47 -16.17
N ARG A 5 -38.71 -44.12 -15.11
CA ARG A 5 -38.85 -42.74 -14.61
C ARG A 5 -38.88 -42.71 -13.08
N SER A 6 -37.73 -42.92 -12.47
CA SER A 6 -37.50 -42.58 -11.06
C SER A 6 -36.01 -42.33 -10.81
N SER A 7 -35.59 -41.06 -10.89
CA SER A 7 -34.45 -40.46 -10.15
C SER A 7 -34.01 -39.17 -10.86
N LEU A 8 -34.69 -38.07 -10.58
CA LEU A 8 -34.20 -36.74 -10.93
C LEU A 8 -34.06 -35.93 -9.65
N PRO A 9 -32.86 -35.39 -9.34
CA PRO A 9 -32.62 -34.61 -8.12
C PRO A 9 -33.56 -33.42 -8.03
N SER A 10 -34.01 -33.11 -6.81
CA SER A 10 -34.99 -32.06 -6.47
C SER A 10 -34.69 -30.68 -7.10
N ARG A 11 -33.41 -30.35 -7.32
CA ARG A 11 -32.96 -29.10 -7.96
C ARG A 11 -33.41 -28.94 -9.42
N LEU A 12 -33.54 -30.03 -10.17
CA LEU A 12 -33.99 -29.98 -11.57
C LEU A 12 -35.51 -29.84 -11.71
N ARG A 13 -36.26 -30.27 -10.68
CA ARG A 13 -37.73 -30.06 -10.63
C ARG A 13 -38.09 -28.59 -10.43
N GLN A 14 -37.30 -27.84 -9.66
CA GLN A 14 -37.49 -26.40 -9.45
C GLN A 14 -37.24 -25.55 -10.70
N LEU A 15 -36.40 -26.01 -11.64
CA LEU A 15 -36.13 -25.29 -12.89
C LEU A 15 -37.24 -25.42 -13.94
N LEU A 16 -38.06 -26.48 -13.86
CA LEU A 16 -39.08 -26.80 -14.87
C LEU A 16 -40.48 -26.29 -14.50
N SER A 17 -40.68 -25.81 -13.27
CA SER A 17 -41.99 -25.37 -12.76
C SER A 17 -42.32 -23.89 -13.00
N GLY A 18 -41.51 -23.16 -13.76
CA GLY A 18 -41.94 -21.88 -14.37
C GLY A 18 -42.42 -20.77 -13.42
N GLU A 19 -42.20 -20.86 -12.11
CA GLU A 19 -42.37 -19.74 -11.19
C GLU A 19 -41.10 -18.88 -11.22
N SER A 20 -41.26 -17.63 -11.62
CA SER A 20 -40.19 -16.64 -11.67
C SER A 20 -39.65 -16.39 -10.26
N ILE A 21 -38.54 -17.05 -9.93
CA ILE A 21 -37.69 -16.59 -8.83
C ILE A 21 -36.98 -15.34 -9.34
N ILE A 22 -37.62 -14.19 -9.10
CA ILE A 22 -36.96 -12.91 -8.90
C ILE A 22 -35.64 -13.21 -8.17
N GLY A 23 -34.53 -12.77 -8.76
CA GLY A 23 -33.16 -13.22 -8.44
C GLY A 23 -32.77 -13.09 -6.96
N PRO A 24 -31.51 -13.39 -6.58
CA PRO A 24 -31.09 -13.17 -5.21
C PRO A 24 -31.12 -11.67 -4.97
N SER A 25 -32.26 -11.18 -4.46
CA SER A 25 -32.33 -9.93 -3.74
C SER A 25 -31.29 -10.09 -2.64
N VAL A 26 -30.23 -9.30 -2.79
CA VAL A 26 -29.34 -8.95 -1.69
C VAL A 26 -30.24 -8.75 -0.48
N LYS A 27 -30.14 -9.62 0.52
CA LYS A 27 -30.77 -9.38 1.82
C LYS A 27 -30.22 -8.03 2.28
N LEU A 28 -30.99 -6.96 2.05
CA LEU A 28 -30.80 -5.70 2.72
C LEU A 28 -30.90 -6.00 4.23
N ASP A 29 -29.86 -5.60 4.94
CA ASP A 29 -29.80 -5.47 6.39
C ASP A 29 -30.06 -6.75 7.21
N SER A 30 -29.06 -7.64 7.24
CA SER A 30 -28.93 -8.54 8.39
C SER A 30 -28.63 -7.68 9.62
N GLU A 31 -29.46 -7.77 10.66
CA GLU A 31 -29.30 -7.05 11.93
C GLU A 31 -27.85 -7.08 12.43
N THR A 32 -27.35 -5.93 12.88
CA THR A 32 -25.97 -5.80 13.36
C THR A 32 -25.73 -6.80 14.51
N PRO A 33 -24.70 -7.66 14.42
CA PRO A 33 -24.41 -8.64 15.46
C PRO A 33 -24.32 -7.99 16.85
N PRO A 34 -24.94 -8.57 17.90
CA PRO A 34 -25.04 -7.93 19.22
C PRO A 34 -23.70 -7.50 19.81
N LYS A 35 -22.62 -8.28 19.60
CA LYS A 35 -21.26 -7.93 20.05
C LYS A 35 -20.72 -6.67 19.36
N ILE A 36 -20.94 -6.55 18.05
CA ILE A 36 -20.54 -5.36 17.26
C ILE A 36 -21.35 -4.17 17.75
N LYS A 37 -22.68 -4.32 17.87
CA LYS A 37 -23.58 -3.27 18.34
C LYS A 37 -23.19 -2.77 19.74
N ALA A 38 -22.94 -3.66 20.69
CA ALA A 38 -22.53 -3.29 22.05
C ALA A 38 -21.21 -2.50 22.08
N PHE A 39 -20.23 -2.87 21.24
CA PHE A 39 -18.99 -2.10 21.13
C PHE A 39 -19.22 -0.71 20.54
N ILE A 40 -20.01 -0.62 19.46
CA ILE A 40 -20.35 0.66 18.81
C ILE A 40 -21.08 1.58 19.80
N ASP A 41 -22.10 1.06 20.49
CA ASP A 41 -22.88 1.83 21.46
C ASP A 41 -21.99 2.34 22.61
N LYS A 42 -21.04 1.52 23.10
CA LYS A 42 -20.05 1.93 24.11
C LYS A 42 -19.19 3.10 23.63
N VAL A 43 -18.72 3.08 22.38
CA VAL A 43 -17.89 4.17 21.83
C VAL A 43 -18.73 5.43 21.66
N ILE A 44 -19.93 5.33 21.07
CA ILE A 44 -20.80 6.48 20.79
C ILE A 44 -21.27 7.17 22.09
N GLN A 45 -21.50 6.40 23.16
CA GLN A 45 -21.88 6.95 24.47
C GLN A 45 -20.72 7.65 25.20
N SER A 46 -19.47 7.41 24.78
CA SER A 46 -18.30 8.06 25.38
C SER A 46 -18.17 9.50 24.88
N PRO A 47 -17.75 10.46 25.73
CA PRO A 47 -17.44 11.82 25.28
C PRO A 47 -16.39 11.80 24.17
N LEU A 48 -16.52 12.68 23.17
CA LEU A 48 -15.58 12.71 22.03
C LEU A 48 -14.12 12.92 22.47
N GLN A 49 -13.88 13.71 23.53
CA GLN A 49 -12.55 13.96 24.09
C GLN A 49 -11.88 12.67 24.60
N ASP A 50 -12.68 11.72 25.08
CA ASP A 50 -12.24 10.47 25.68
C ASP A 50 -12.37 9.28 24.73
N ILE A 51 -12.63 9.50 23.44
CA ILE A 51 -12.86 8.45 22.44
C ILE A 51 -11.72 7.43 22.38
N ALA A 52 -10.50 7.84 22.71
CA ALA A 52 -9.33 6.95 22.77
C ALA A 52 -9.47 5.81 23.79
N ILE A 53 -10.18 6.04 24.91
CA ILE A 53 -10.32 5.09 26.01
C ILE A 53 -11.04 3.81 25.55
N PRO A 54 -12.28 3.85 25.03
CA PRO A 54 -12.97 2.65 24.56
C PRO A 54 -12.30 2.01 23.34
N LEU A 55 -11.55 2.78 22.53
CA LEU A 55 -10.83 2.27 21.35
C LEU A 55 -9.53 1.54 21.69
N SER A 56 -8.85 1.91 22.78
CA SER A 56 -7.54 1.37 23.18
C SER A 56 -7.48 -0.15 23.30
N GLY A 57 -8.57 -0.77 23.77
CA GLY A 57 -8.70 -2.22 23.93
C GLY A 57 -9.26 -2.96 22.73
N PHE A 58 -9.60 -2.27 21.63
CA PHE A 58 -10.22 -2.92 20.48
C PHE A 58 -9.28 -3.91 19.79
N ARG A 59 -9.75 -5.16 19.67
CA ARG A 59 -9.13 -6.22 18.88
C ARG A 59 -10.18 -6.87 18.00
N TRP A 60 -9.75 -7.41 16.87
CA TRP A 60 -10.65 -8.13 15.98
C TRP A 60 -10.95 -9.53 16.55
N GLU A 61 -12.14 -9.69 17.13
CA GLU A 61 -12.61 -10.96 17.70
C GLU A 61 -13.77 -11.56 16.88
N TYR A 62 -14.02 -11.01 15.70
CA TYR A 62 -15.14 -11.37 14.84
C TYR A 62 -14.68 -12.29 13.71
N SER A 63 -15.58 -13.10 13.16
CA SER A 63 -15.34 -13.71 11.85
C SER A 63 -15.30 -12.61 10.77
N LYS A 64 -15.09 -12.98 9.48
CA LYS A 64 -15.20 -12.01 8.37
C LYS A 64 -16.46 -11.17 8.50
N GLY A 65 -16.27 -9.84 8.55
CA GLY A 65 -17.32 -8.88 8.86
C GLY A 65 -17.90 -8.20 7.62
N ASN A 66 -19.13 -7.72 7.71
CA ASN A 66 -19.72 -6.85 6.72
C ASN A 66 -19.48 -5.39 7.13
N PHE A 67 -18.83 -4.58 6.28
CA PHE A 67 -18.53 -3.17 6.59
C PHE A 67 -19.78 -2.36 6.96
N HIS A 68 -20.94 -2.70 6.42
CA HIS A 68 -22.21 -2.02 6.72
C HIS A 68 -22.55 -1.99 8.21
N HIS A 69 -22.18 -3.03 8.97
CA HIS A 69 -22.41 -3.11 10.41
C HIS A 69 -21.62 -2.09 11.23
N TRP A 70 -20.53 -1.58 10.67
CA TRP A 70 -19.61 -0.64 11.32
C TRP A 70 -19.88 0.81 10.95
N ARG A 71 -20.79 1.08 10.01
CA ARG A 71 -21.11 2.45 9.55
C ARG A 71 -21.41 3.44 10.69
N PRO A 72 -22.18 3.11 11.74
CA PRO A 72 -22.45 4.06 12.82
C PRO A 72 -21.17 4.50 13.55
N LEU A 73 -20.19 3.60 13.71
CA LEU A 73 -18.90 3.92 14.31
C LEU A 73 -18.09 4.86 13.42
N PHE A 74 -18.06 4.61 12.10
CA PHE A 74 -17.35 5.48 11.15
C PHE A 74 -17.99 6.88 11.07
N LEU A 75 -19.32 6.99 11.19
CA LEU A 75 -20.01 8.28 11.29
C LEU A 75 -19.64 9.03 12.58
N HIS A 76 -19.43 8.31 13.68
CA HIS A 76 -18.95 8.91 14.92
C HIS A 76 -17.50 9.39 14.79
N PHE A 77 -16.63 8.65 14.07
CA PHE A 77 -15.29 9.11 13.73
C PHE A 77 -15.29 10.34 12.82
N ASP A 78 -16.20 10.40 11.83
CA ASP A 78 -16.42 11.58 10.99
C ASP A 78 -16.81 12.80 11.85
N THR A 79 -17.69 12.60 12.84
CA THR A 79 -18.05 13.66 13.80
C THR A 79 -16.84 14.15 14.60
N TYR A 80 -15.98 13.23 15.04
CA TYR A 80 -14.73 13.57 15.73
C TYR A 80 -13.80 14.40 14.83
N PHE A 81 -13.55 13.95 13.59
CA PHE A 81 -12.67 14.67 12.66
C PHE A 81 -13.22 16.06 12.30
N LYS A 82 -14.54 16.19 12.09
CA LYS A 82 -15.18 17.50 11.88
C LYS A 82 -15.00 18.45 13.06
N THR A 83 -15.10 17.92 14.27
CA THR A 83 -15.01 18.72 15.51
C THR A 83 -13.59 19.16 15.81
N TYR A 84 -12.60 18.28 15.62
CA TYR A 84 -11.22 18.52 16.08
C TYR A 84 -10.21 18.82 14.98
N LEU A 85 -10.48 18.47 13.71
CA LEU A 85 -9.52 18.61 12.61
C LEU A 85 -9.95 19.63 11.55
N SER A 86 -11.23 19.70 11.18
CA SER A 86 -11.66 20.54 10.04
C SER A 86 -11.46 22.04 10.23
N GLY A 87 -11.43 22.53 11.47
CA GLY A 87 -11.19 23.94 11.78
C GLY A 87 -9.73 24.34 11.96
N ARG A 88 -8.79 23.39 11.83
CA ARG A 88 -7.38 23.67 12.12
C ARG A 88 -6.66 24.27 10.92
N ASN A 89 -5.90 25.33 11.17
CA ASN A 89 -5.14 26.03 10.15
C ASN A 89 -3.90 25.24 9.73
N ASP A 90 -3.25 24.57 10.68
CA ASP A 90 -2.08 23.71 10.45
C ASP A 90 -2.30 22.59 9.43
N LEU A 91 -3.53 22.07 9.31
CA LEU A 91 -3.90 21.03 8.33
C LEU A 91 -4.54 21.59 7.05
N SER A 92 -5.06 22.81 7.09
CA SER A 92 -5.79 23.42 5.97
C SER A 92 -4.89 23.82 4.79
N LEU A 93 -3.60 24.03 5.04
CA LEU A 93 -2.61 24.56 4.09
C LEU A 93 -3.04 25.90 3.44
N SER A 94 -3.93 26.63 4.11
CA SER A 94 -4.41 27.95 3.71
C SER A 94 -3.41 29.06 4.06
N ASP A 95 -3.67 30.29 3.63
CA ASP A 95 -2.76 31.43 3.85
C ASP A 95 -2.58 31.79 5.33
N ASN A 96 -3.54 31.42 6.18
CA ASN A 96 -3.58 31.78 7.59
C ASN A 96 -3.00 30.67 8.48
N ILE A 97 -1.76 30.25 8.25
CA ILE A 97 -1.05 29.37 9.18
C ILE A 97 -0.75 30.19 10.45
N SER A 98 -1.66 30.10 11.42
CA SER A 98 -1.58 30.74 12.74
C SER A 98 -1.06 29.74 13.77
N GLU A 99 -0.30 30.22 14.76
CA GLU A 99 0.24 29.42 15.87
C GLU A 99 -0.79 29.16 17.00
N ASP A 100 -2.01 29.69 16.87
CA ASP A 100 -3.04 29.68 17.93
C ASP A 100 -3.93 28.42 17.93
N ASP A 101 -3.61 27.42 17.10
CA ASP A 101 -4.32 26.15 17.13
C ASP A 101 -3.91 25.36 18.38
N GLY A 102 -4.90 24.91 19.16
CA GLY A 102 -4.66 24.00 20.31
C GLY A 102 -3.89 22.74 19.90
N PRO A 103 -3.31 21.99 20.87
CA PRO A 103 -2.46 20.84 20.55
C PRO A 103 -3.18 19.79 19.70
N PHE A 104 -2.52 19.29 18.65
CA PHE A 104 -3.07 18.24 17.80
C PHE A 104 -3.39 17.00 18.64
N PRO A 105 -4.62 16.44 18.57
CA PRO A 105 -5.04 15.31 19.40
C PRO A 105 -4.49 13.98 18.87
N LYS A 106 -3.15 13.86 18.82
CA LYS A 106 -2.42 12.76 18.20
C LYS A 106 -2.89 11.39 18.68
N HIS A 107 -2.97 11.19 19.99
CA HIS A 107 -3.30 9.89 20.56
C HIS A 107 -4.68 9.41 20.10
N ALA A 108 -5.71 10.25 20.18
CA ALA A 108 -7.06 9.90 19.76
C ALA A 108 -7.13 9.61 18.24
N VAL A 109 -6.48 10.43 17.41
CA VAL A 109 -6.41 10.21 15.96
C VAL A 109 -5.77 8.86 15.62
N LEU A 110 -4.65 8.52 16.26
CA LEU A 110 -3.97 7.23 16.04
C LEU A 110 -4.84 6.04 16.48
N GLN A 111 -5.59 6.16 17.57
CA GLN A 111 -6.52 5.11 18.01
C GLN A 111 -7.67 4.92 17.01
N ILE A 112 -8.24 6.03 16.51
CA ILE A 112 -9.30 5.99 15.49
C ILE A 112 -8.78 5.31 14.22
N LEU A 113 -7.63 5.75 13.69
CA LEU A 113 -7.02 5.17 12.49
C LEU A 113 -6.70 3.69 12.67
N ARG A 114 -6.15 3.27 13.81
CA ARG A 114 -5.90 1.85 14.09
C ARG A 114 -7.19 1.03 14.03
N VAL A 115 -8.26 1.49 14.68
CA VAL A 115 -9.54 0.77 14.68
C VAL A 115 -10.17 0.75 13.28
N MET A 116 -10.09 1.86 12.54
CA MET A 116 -10.52 1.93 11.13
C MET A 116 -9.76 0.91 10.28
N GLN A 117 -8.43 0.87 10.38
CA GLN A 117 -7.58 -0.08 9.66
C GLN A 117 -7.99 -1.53 9.97
N ILE A 118 -8.07 -1.92 11.24
CA ILE A 118 -8.44 -3.29 11.65
C ILE A 118 -9.80 -3.69 11.06
N ILE A 119 -10.80 -2.81 11.13
CA ILE A 119 -12.14 -3.08 10.58
C ILE A 119 -12.07 -3.21 9.05
N LEU A 120 -11.36 -2.30 8.38
CA LEU A 120 -11.23 -2.31 6.92
C LEU A 120 -10.47 -3.54 6.42
N GLU A 121 -9.44 -4.02 7.12
CA GLU A 121 -8.70 -5.24 6.75
C GLU A 121 -9.59 -6.49 6.79
N ASN A 122 -10.49 -6.57 7.78
CA ASN A 122 -11.29 -7.76 8.05
C ASN A 122 -12.71 -7.75 7.45
N CYS A 123 -13.15 -6.62 6.88
CA CYS A 123 -14.48 -6.46 6.30
C CYS A 123 -14.52 -6.57 4.75
N HIS A 124 -15.63 -7.08 4.23
CA HIS A 124 -16.00 -6.94 2.82
C HIS A 124 -16.96 -5.75 2.58
N ASN A 125 -17.32 -5.47 1.32
CA ASN A 125 -18.24 -4.39 0.91
C ASN A 125 -17.85 -2.97 1.37
N LYS A 126 -16.57 -2.63 1.27
CA LYS A 126 -16.03 -1.31 1.64
C LYS A 126 -16.39 -0.19 0.65
N SER A 127 -17.14 -0.48 -0.42
CA SER A 127 -17.49 0.49 -1.47
C SER A 127 -18.43 1.60 -0.98
N SER A 128 -19.03 1.44 0.20
CA SER A 128 -19.82 2.49 0.84
C SER A 128 -19.04 3.26 1.91
N PHE A 129 -17.71 3.15 1.91
CA PHE A 129 -16.88 4.00 2.74
C PHE A 129 -17.07 5.46 2.30
N ASP A 130 -17.24 6.33 3.28
CA ASP A 130 -17.34 7.78 3.10
C ASP A 130 -16.41 8.46 4.11
N GLY A 131 -15.98 9.69 3.83
CA GLY A 131 -15.02 10.43 4.66
C GLY A 131 -13.59 10.42 4.14
N LEU A 132 -13.38 10.27 2.83
CA LEU A 132 -12.05 10.40 2.20
C LEU A 132 -11.42 11.78 2.42
N GLU A 133 -12.23 12.82 2.56
CA GLU A 133 -11.77 14.20 2.77
C GLU A 133 -10.96 14.37 4.06
N HIS A 134 -11.27 13.61 5.12
CA HIS A 134 -10.48 13.65 6.37
C HIS A 134 -9.06 13.15 6.19
N PHE A 135 -8.83 12.21 5.26
CA PHE A 135 -7.48 11.73 4.99
C PHE A 135 -6.61 12.83 4.38
N LYS A 136 -7.16 13.80 3.64
CA LYS A 136 -6.36 14.92 3.10
C LYS A 136 -5.80 15.78 4.22
N LEU A 137 -6.65 16.10 5.21
CA LEU A 137 -6.24 16.84 6.41
C LEU A 137 -5.17 16.06 7.17
N LEU A 138 -5.35 14.75 7.36
CA LEU A 138 -4.38 13.93 8.08
C LEU A 138 -3.05 13.75 7.34
N LEU A 139 -3.07 13.64 6.01
CA LEU A 139 -1.86 13.59 5.17
C LEU A 139 -1.08 14.92 5.18
N ALA A 140 -1.76 16.04 5.44
CA ALA A 140 -1.15 17.36 5.60
C ALA A 140 -0.44 17.56 6.95
N SER A 141 -0.60 16.64 7.90
CA SER A 141 0.12 16.68 9.19
C SER A 141 1.65 16.70 9.01
N THR A 142 2.36 17.33 9.95
CA THR A 142 3.82 17.26 10.03
C THR A 142 4.31 16.00 10.74
N ASP A 143 3.44 15.29 11.46
CA ASP A 143 3.80 14.09 12.22
C ASP A 143 3.86 12.84 11.33
N PRO A 144 5.03 12.21 11.15
CA PRO A 144 5.18 11.05 10.27
C PRO A 144 4.40 9.82 10.75
N GLU A 145 4.11 9.68 12.05
CA GLU A 145 3.31 8.56 12.56
C GLU A 145 1.85 8.70 12.16
N VAL A 146 1.32 9.92 12.13
CA VAL A 146 -0.03 10.20 11.65
C VAL A 146 -0.12 9.89 10.15
N LEU A 147 0.88 10.29 9.36
CA LEU A 147 0.95 9.96 7.93
C LEU A 147 0.95 8.46 7.68
N ILE A 148 1.79 7.71 8.40
CA ILE A 148 1.87 6.25 8.29
C ILE A 148 0.54 5.61 8.62
N ALA A 149 -0.07 5.94 9.77
CA ALA A 149 -1.35 5.36 10.18
C ALA A 149 -2.49 5.68 9.18
N THR A 150 -2.45 6.89 8.62
CA THR A 150 -3.39 7.37 7.59
C THR A 150 -3.24 6.55 6.30
N LEU A 151 -2.01 6.35 5.83
CA LEU A 151 -1.71 5.56 4.64
C LEU A 151 -1.97 4.06 4.83
N GLU A 152 -1.72 3.50 6.02
CA GLU A 152 -2.06 2.11 6.34
C GLU A 152 -3.57 1.88 6.35
N THR A 153 -4.33 2.83 6.89
CA THR A 153 -5.80 2.81 6.85
C THR A 153 -6.32 2.89 5.41
N LEU A 154 -5.75 3.78 4.58
CA LEU A 154 -6.08 3.86 3.16
C LEU A 154 -5.68 2.59 2.41
N SER A 155 -4.53 1.99 2.72
CA SER A 155 -4.08 0.73 2.12
C SER A 155 -5.08 -0.39 2.44
N ALA A 156 -5.54 -0.48 3.69
CA ALA A 156 -6.59 -1.40 4.09
C ALA A 156 -7.91 -1.16 3.35
N LEU A 157 -8.25 0.08 3.03
CA LEU A 157 -9.44 0.44 2.26
C LEU A 157 -9.34 -0.07 0.81
N VAL A 158 -8.25 0.27 0.10
CA VAL A 158 -8.11 0.00 -1.34
C VAL A 158 -7.61 -1.42 -1.67
N LYS A 159 -7.10 -2.17 -0.68
CA LYS A 159 -6.51 -3.50 -0.87
C LYS A 159 -7.35 -4.41 -1.77
N ILE A 160 -6.80 -4.70 -2.95
CA ILE A 160 -7.40 -5.62 -3.92
C ILE A 160 -7.24 -7.05 -3.40
N ASN A 161 -8.37 -7.71 -3.15
CA ASN A 161 -8.35 -9.11 -2.75
C ASN A 161 -8.24 -10.00 -4.00
N PRO A 162 -7.29 -10.96 -4.05
CA PRO A 162 -7.16 -11.87 -5.19
C PRO A 162 -8.44 -12.64 -5.55
N SER A 163 -9.30 -12.89 -4.57
CA SER A 163 -10.61 -13.53 -4.79
C SER A 163 -11.59 -12.66 -5.58
N LYS A 164 -11.34 -11.35 -5.71
CA LYS A 164 -12.18 -10.39 -6.43
C LYS A 164 -11.62 -10.02 -7.81
N LEU A 165 -10.43 -10.51 -8.17
CA LEU A 165 -9.74 -10.17 -9.41
C LEU A 165 -10.50 -10.63 -10.67
N HIS A 166 -11.26 -11.72 -10.55
CA HIS A 166 -12.08 -12.30 -11.62
C HIS A 166 -13.57 -11.96 -11.49
N GLY A 167 -13.95 -11.18 -10.48
CA GLY A 167 -15.32 -10.69 -10.30
C GLY A 167 -15.44 -9.25 -10.76
N SER A 168 -16.64 -8.83 -11.13
CA SER A 168 -17.01 -7.41 -11.37
C SER A 168 -16.95 -6.59 -10.05
N GLY A 169 -15.91 -6.77 -9.25
CA GLY A 169 -15.69 -6.04 -8.02
C GLY A 169 -15.21 -4.64 -8.37
N LYS A 170 -16.07 -3.64 -8.15
CA LYS A 170 -15.71 -2.23 -8.31
C LYS A 170 -14.50 -1.90 -7.42
N LEU A 171 -13.40 -1.48 -8.02
CA LEU A 171 -12.25 -0.93 -7.30
C LEU A 171 -12.69 0.34 -6.55
N ILE A 172 -12.08 0.56 -5.38
CA ILE A 172 -12.36 1.75 -4.59
C ILE A 172 -11.41 2.84 -5.06
N GLY A 173 -11.99 3.98 -5.44
CA GLY A 173 -11.24 5.19 -5.76
C GLY A 173 -10.97 6.01 -4.51
N CYS A 174 -9.86 6.74 -4.50
CA CYS A 174 -9.53 7.71 -3.46
C CYS A 174 -9.84 9.15 -3.89
N GLY A 175 -10.34 9.38 -5.11
CA GLY A 175 -10.79 10.66 -5.60
C GLY A 175 -9.75 11.77 -5.41
N SER A 176 -10.14 12.84 -4.72
CA SER A 176 -9.30 14.03 -4.53
C SER A 176 -8.05 13.79 -3.67
N VAL A 177 -7.93 12.63 -3.01
CA VAL A 177 -6.74 12.21 -2.24
C VAL A 177 -5.62 11.72 -3.17
N ASN A 178 -5.92 11.32 -4.42
CA ASN A 178 -4.93 10.76 -5.35
C ASN A 178 -3.77 11.72 -5.63
N SER A 179 -4.03 13.03 -5.75
CA SER A 179 -2.96 14.03 -5.94
C SER A 179 -2.00 14.12 -4.74
N TYR A 180 -2.52 13.93 -3.51
CA TYR A 180 -1.69 13.90 -2.30
C TYR A 180 -0.86 12.61 -2.26
N LEU A 181 -1.45 11.48 -2.64
CA LEU A 181 -0.75 10.21 -2.77
C LEU A 181 0.36 10.27 -3.81
N LEU A 182 0.12 10.95 -4.95
CA LEU A 182 1.12 11.19 -5.98
C LEU A 182 2.33 11.96 -5.42
N SER A 183 2.09 13.12 -4.79
CA SER A 183 3.16 13.93 -4.20
C SER A 183 3.96 13.16 -3.15
N LEU A 184 3.30 12.34 -2.31
CA LEU A 184 3.97 11.50 -1.32
C LEU A 184 4.76 10.35 -1.95
N ALA A 185 4.22 9.70 -2.98
CA ALA A 185 4.84 8.56 -3.65
C ALA A 185 6.10 8.95 -4.43
N GLN A 186 6.21 10.20 -4.90
CA GLN A 186 7.41 10.72 -5.57
C GLN A 186 8.63 10.83 -4.64
N GLY A 187 8.44 10.81 -3.31
CA GLY A 187 9.56 10.75 -2.36
C GLY A 187 10.52 11.94 -2.45
N TRP A 188 11.82 11.64 -2.54
CA TRP A 188 12.90 12.62 -2.72
C TRP A 188 13.09 13.09 -4.17
N GLY A 189 12.17 12.71 -5.08
CA GLY A 189 12.22 13.04 -6.50
C GLY A 189 12.86 11.95 -7.35
N SER A 190 12.93 12.23 -8.66
CA SER A 190 13.46 11.29 -9.65
C SER A 190 14.98 11.33 -9.69
N LYS A 191 15.60 10.36 -10.36
CA LYS A 191 17.05 10.38 -10.62
C LYS A 191 17.53 11.66 -11.34
N GLU A 192 16.64 12.37 -12.05
CA GLU A 192 16.97 13.62 -12.74
C GLU A 192 16.78 14.87 -11.87
N GLU A 193 15.88 14.83 -10.89
CA GLU A 193 15.53 15.98 -10.02
C GLU A 193 15.97 15.81 -8.55
N GLY A 194 16.43 14.63 -8.15
CA GLY A 194 16.63 14.22 -6.77
C GLY A 194 17.28 12.84 -6.63
N LEU A 195 17.04 12.18 -5.49
CA LEU A 195 17.56 10.84 -5.22
C LEU A 195 16.48 9.79 -5.43
N GLY A 196 16.77 8.80 -6.28
CA GLY A 196 15.95 7.59 -6.39
C GLY A 196 15.75 6.90 -5.03
N LEU A 197 14.61 6.24 -4.86
CA LEU A 197 14.20 5.54 -3.65
C LEU A 197 15.26 4.54 -3.17
N TYR A 198 15.84 3.73 -4.05
CA TYR A 198 16.88 2.77 -3.66
C TYR A 198 18.10 3.47 -3.06
N SER A 199 18.56 4.56 -3.69
CA SER A 199 19.69 5.34 -3.20
C SER A 199 19.39 5.97 -1.84
N CYS A 200 18.19 6.51 -1.65
CA CYS A 200 17.74 7.05 -0.36
C CYS A 200 17.76 6.00 0.74
N VAL A 201 17.18 4.82 0.47
CA VAL A 201 17.13 3.72 1.46
C VAL A 201 18.54 3.25 1.80
N MET A 202 19.42 3.08 0.81
CA MET A 202 20.79 2.65 1.05
C MET A 202 21.64 3.68 1.80
N ALA A 203 21.49 4.97 1.49
CA ALA A 203 22.21 6.04 2.18
C ALA A 203 21.90 6.03 3.69
N ASN A 204 20.65 5.77 4.07
CA ASN A 204 20.25 5.73 5.48
C ASN A 204 20.87 4.59 6.28
N GLU A 205 21.03 3.42 5.66
CA GLU A 205 21.49 2.23 6.36
C GLU A 205 23.02 2.25 6.54
N ARG A 206 23.77 2.82 5.58
CA ARG A 206 25.23 3.01 5.69
C ARG A 206 25.62 3.93 6.84
N THR A 207 24.88 5.02 7.06
CA THR A 207 25.16 5.96 8.17
C THR A 207 25.00 5.31 9.55
N GLN A 208 24.20 4.23 9.68
CA GLN A 208 24.03 3.53 10.95
C GLN A 208 25.24 2.67 11.31
N GLU A 209 25.91 2.04 10.33
CA GLU A 209 27.14 1.29 10.56
C GLU A 209 28.30 2.23 10.94
N GLU A 210 28.38 3.41 10.32
CA GLU A 210 29.37 4.44 10.66
C GLU A 210 29.10 5.11 12.02
N GLY A 211 27.83 5.27 12.43
CA GLY A 211 27.46 5.82 13.73
C GLY A 211 27.82 4.94 14.94
N LEU A 212 28.23 3.70 14.70
CA LEU A 212 28.77 2.79 15.71
C LEU A 212 30.32 2.82 15.79
N CYS A 213 30.98 3.53 14.88
CA CYS A 213 32.42 3.72 14.89
C CYS A 213 32.79 4.88 15.84
N LEU A 214 33.51 4.57 16.93
CA LEU A 214 34.06 5.57 17.86
C LEU A 214 35.08 6.52 17.21
N PHE A 215 35.57 6.16 16.01
CA PHE A 215 36.47 6.96 15.20
C PHE A 215 35.93 6.99 13.76
N PRO A 216 35.21 8.04 13.35
CA PRO A 216 34.89 8.25 11.95
C PRO A 216 36.20 8.42 11.19
N SER A 217 36.49 7.55 10.23
CA SER A 217 37.56 7.81 9.27
C SER A 217 37.14 9.03 8.44
N ASP A 218 37.94 10.10 8.47
CA ASP A 218 37.70 11.34 7.70
C ASP A 218 37.67 11.12 6.17
N GLU A 219 37.98 9.91 5.70
CA GLU A 219 37.76 9.42 4.34
C GLU A 219 36.28 9.11 4.05
N GLY A 220 35.35 9.93 4.54
CA GLY A 220 33.95 9.85 4.17
C GLY A 220 33.82 10.01 2.66
N ASN A 221 33.46 8.92 1.98
CA ASN A 221 33.36 8.74 0.54
C ASN A 221 32.62 9.96 -0.07
N ASP A 222 33.26 10.68 -1.01
CA ASP A 222 32.69 11.92 -1.60
C ASP A 222 31.27 11.70 -2.16
N GLN A 223 30.98 10.45 -2.55
CA GLN A 223 29.67 10.01 -3.01
C GLN A 223 28.59 10.08 -1.92
N ASP A 224 28.86 9.67 -0.68
CA ASP A 224 27.85 9.66 0.39
C ASP A 224 27.54 11.10 0.85
N LYS A 225 28.56 11.96 0.95
CA LYS A 225 28.39 13.41 1.18
C LYS A 225 27.55 14.07 0.08
N SER A 226 27.77 13.68 -1.19
CA SER A 226 26.98 14.19 -2.31
C SER A 226 25.52 13.75 -2.24
N GLN A 227 25.24 12.51 -1.85
CA GLN A 227 23.87 12.00 -1.69
C GLN A 227 23.16 12.72 -0.54
N HIS A 228 23.81 12.90 0.62
CA HIS A 228 23.21 13.67 1.72
C HIS A 228 22.88 15.11 1.36
N ARG A 229 23.73 15.74 0.55
CA ARG A 229 23.45 17.09 0.04
C ARG A 229 22.25 17.10 -0.91
N ILE A 230 22.17 16.16 -1.86
CA ILE A 230 21.05 16.07 -2.81
C ILE A 230 19.75 15.75 -2.06
N GLY A 231 19.76 14.73 -1.20
CA GLY A 231 18.58 14.30 -0.44
C GLY A 231 18.06 15.32 0.57
N SER A 232 18.90 16.29 0.98
CA SER A 232 18.49 17.39 1.86
C SER A 232 18.29 18.74 1.17
N THR A 233 18.42 18.77 -0.16
CA THR A 233 18.14 19.95 -0.98
C THR A 233 16.66 19.97 -1.37
N LEU A 234 16.02 21.10 -1.15
CA LEU A 234 14.69 21.38 -1.70
C LEU A 234 14.85 21.85 -3.13
N TYR A 235 14.39 21.04 -4.08
CA TYR A 235 14.18 21.42 -5.48
C TYR A 235 12.69 21.30 -5.79
N PHE A 236 12.07 22.41 -6.20
CA PHE A 236 10.65 22.46 -6.51
C PHE A 236 10.36 23.38 -7.69
N GLU A 237 9.85 22.82 -8.78
CA GLU A 237 9.50 23.57 -9.98
C GLU A 237 8.02 23.97 -9.98
N LEU A 238 7.77 25.28 -9.97
CA LEU A 238 6.45 25.85 -10.15
C LEU A 238 6.12 25.87 -11.63
N HIS A 239 5.56 24.76 -12.10
CA HIS A 239 4.90 24.70 -13.39
C HIS A 239 3.64 25.55 -13.32
N GLY A 240 3.69 26.76 -13.88
CA GLY A 240 2.52 27.60 -14.00
C GLY A 240 1.48 26.87 -14.83
N LEU A 241 0.31 26.59 -14.24
CA LEU A 241 -0.87 26.19 -15.01
C LEU A 241 -1.09 27.28 -16.06
N SER A 242 -0.93 26.94 -17.33
CA SER A 242 -1.39 27.78 -18.42
C SER A 242 -2.91 27.91 -18.23
N CYS A 243 -3.37 29.00 -17.64
CA CYS A 243 -4.79 29.31 -17.54
C CYS A 243 -5.33 29.33 -18.97
N HIS A 244 -6.24 28.40 -19.26
CA HIS A 244 -6.97 28.30 -20.51
C HIS A 244 -8.00 29.45 -20.61
N ASN A 245 -7.54 30.70 -20.61
CA ASN A 245 -8.35 31.85 -20.98
C ASN A 245 -8.10 32.13 -22.46
N SER A 246 -8.90 31.50 -23.30
CA SER A 246 -9.09 31.89 -24.68
C SER A 246 -9.69 33.30 -24.72
N MET A 247 -8.84 34.32 -24.89
CA MET A 247 -9.09 35.46 -25.77
C MET A 247 -7.75 36.14 -26.10
N GLU A 248 -7.34 35.95 -27.35
CA GLU A 248 -6.53 36.77 -28.26
C GLU A 248 -5.38 37.68 -27.76
N ASN A 249 -4.26 37.44 -28.43
CA ASN A 249 -3.26 38.38 -28.96
C ASN A 249 -1.96 38.70 -28.19
N SER A 250 -0.88 38.45 -28.94
CA SER A 250 0.46 39.06 -28.92
C SER A 250 1.55 38.44 -28.04
N SER A 251 2.44 37.74 -28.76
CA SER A 251 3.91 37.73 -28.65
C SER A 251 4.60 37.39 -27.32
N ASN A 252 5.36 36.29 -27.34
CA ASN A 252 6.52 35.99 -26.49
C ASN A 252 6.27 35.99 -24.97
N THR A 253 5.49 35.02 -24.47
CA THR A 253 5.61 34.60 -23.07
C THR A 253 6.50 33.37 -23.00
N THR A 254 7.79 33.59 -22.73
CA THR A 254 8.63 32.53 -22.15
C THR A 254 7.90 32.04 -20.91
N SER A 255 7.52 30.76 -20.88
CA SER A 255 7.00 30.10 -19.69
C SER A 255 8.06 30.22 -18.60
N SER A 256 7.96 31.22 -17.72
CA SER A 256 8.91 31.41 -16.63
C SER A 256 8.61 30.35 -15.56
N SER A 257 9.10 29.13 -15.77
CA SER A 257 9.19 28.13 -14.70
C SER A 257 9.97 28.77 -13.56
N ARG A 258 9.32 28.96 -12.40
CA ARG A 258 9.97 29.49 -11.21
C ARG A 258 10.41 28.31 -10.36
N VAL A 259 11.70 28.23 -10.07
CA VAL A 259 12.26 27.11 -9.31
C VAL A 259 12.61 27.58 -7.91
N ILE A 260 12.10 26.87 -6.90
CA ILE A 260 12.53 27.01 -5.51
C ILE A 260 13.67 26.04 -5.31
N HIS A 261 14.89 26.56 -5.13
CA HIS A 261 16.08 25.77 -4.86
C HIS A 261 16.71 26.22 -3.54
N THR A 262 16.63 25.38 -2.50
CA THR A 262 17.27 25.63 -1.20
C THR A 262 18.11 24.41 -0.80
N PRO A 263 19.45 24.50 -0.85
CA PRO A 263 20.31 23.42 -0.39
C PRO A 263 20.29 23.31 1.14
N ASP A 264 20.60 22.12 1.65
CA ASP A 264 20.82 21.85 3.07
C ASP A 264 19.66 22.31 3.97
N LEU A 265 18.42 22.03 3.56
CA LEU A 265 17.20 22.48 4.26
C LEU A 265 17.17 21.99 5.71
N HIS A 266 17.81 20.86 5.99
CA HIS A 266 17.97 20.28 7.31
C HIS A 266 18.76 21.16 8.32
N LEU A 267 19.42 22.22 7.88
CA LEU A 267 20.12 23.20 8.73
C LEU A 267 19.22 24.37 9.15
N ARG A 268 18.05 24.53 8.53
CA ARG A 268 17.06 25.55 8.90
C ARG A 268 16.46 25.25 10.27
N LYS A 269 16.27 26.31 11.06
CA LYS A 269 15.74 26.21 12.44
C LYS A 269 14.22 26.22 12.47
N GLU A 270 13.62 26.78 11.43
CA GLU A 270 12.18 26.93 11.25
C GLU A 270 11.49 25.56 11.14
N ASP A 271 10.21 25.49 11.52
CA ASP A 271 9.38 24.29 11.34
C ASP A 271 8.89 24.15 9.88
N ASP A 272 8.42 22.97 9.49
CA ASP A 272 8.01 22.62 8.13
C ASP A 272 6.94 23.59 7.60
N LEU A 273 5.95 23.89 8.44
CA LEU A 273 4.85 24.80 8.09
C LEU A 273 5.31 26.26 7.98
N LEU A 274 6.27 26.67 8.81
CA LEU A 274 6.84 28.02 8.75
C LEU A 274 7.69 28.21 7.48
N LEU A 275 8.51 27.22 7.12
CA LEU A 275 9.25 27.22 5.86
C LEU A 275 8.31 27.28 4.67
N MET A 276 7.26 26.45 4.69
CA MET A 276 6.25 26.47 3.64
C MET A 276 5.59 27.85 3.51
N LYS A 277 5.21 28.48 4.63
CA LYS A 277 4.64 29.84 4.65
C LYS A 277 5.56 30.87 4.00
N GLN A 278 6.84 30.87 4.38
CA GLN A 278 7.85 31.77 3.80
C GLN A 278 7.96 31.57 2.28
N TYR A 279 7.97 30.32 1.81
CA TYR A 279 8.04 30.03 0.38
C TYR A 279 6.75 30.40 -0.36
N ILE A 280 5.57 30.23 0.25
CA ILE A 280 4.29 30.67 -0.32
C ILE A 280 4.31 32.18 -0.55
N GLU A 281 4.73 32.96 0.46
CA GLU A 281 4.80 34.42 0.39
C GLU A 281 5.87 34.90 -0.61
N GLN A 282 7.04 34.27 -0.61
CA GLN A 282 8.16 34.68 -1.46
C GLN A 282 7.93 34.34 -2.94
N TYR A 283 7.37 33.17 -3.25
CA TYR A 283 7.25 32.66 -4.62
C TYR A 283 5.82 32.72 -5.19
N ASN A 284 4.83 33.12 -4.40
CA ASN A 284 3.40 33.13 -4.73
C ASN A 284 2.90 31.74 -5.17
N VAL A 285 3.08 30.76 -4.30
CA VAL A 285 2.76 29.34 -4.58
C VAL A 285 1.24 29.13 -4.61
N PRO A 286 0.66 28.62 -5.73
CA PRO A 286 -0.77 28.31 -5.85
C PRO A 286 -1.23 27.26 -4.83
N PRO A 287 -2.51 27.30 -4.37
CA PRO A 287 -3.05 26.36 -3.38
C PRO A 287 -2.89 24.89 -3.78
N ASP A 288 -3.06 24.56 -5.06
CA ASP A 288 -2.96 23.19 -5.57
C ASP A 288 -1.55 22.59 -5.43
N LEU A 289 -0.51 23.43 -5.36
CA LEU A 289 0.89 23.01 -5.25
C LEU A 289 1.42 23.02 -3.81
N ARG A 290 0.66 23.57 -2.85
CA ARG A 290 1.13 23.73 -1.45
C ARG A 290 1.41 22.40 -0.78
N PHE A 291 0.56 21.40 -0.97
CA PHE A 291 0.79 20.06 -0.41
C PHE A 291 2.03 19.40 -1.02
N SER A 292 2.23 19.56 -2.33
CA SER A 292 3.42 19.03 -3.02
C SER A 292 4.70 19.68 -2.48
N LEU A 293 4.67 21.01 -2.28
CA LEU A 293 5.77 21.75 -1.65
C LEU A 293 6.04 21.29 -0.22
N LEU A 294 5.00 21.19 0.63
CA LEU A 294 5.11 20.67 2.00
C LEU A 294 5.77 19.28 2.01
N THR A 295 5.36 18.44 1.08
CA THR A 295 5.90 17.09 0.94
C THR A 295 7.40 17.11 0.62
N ARG A 296 7.84 17.93 -0.33
CA ARG A 296 9.27 18.08 -0.66
C ARG A 296 10.08 18.65 0.51
N ILE A 297 9.54 19.61 1.26
CA ILE A 297 10.15 20.15 2.51
C ILE A 297 10.36 19.03 3.53
N ARG A 298 9.31 18.24 3.81
CA ARG A 298 9.33 17.13 4.76
C ARG A 298 10.38 16.09 4.40
N TYR A 299 10.44 15.67 3.13
CA TYR A 299 11.45 14.72 2.64
C TYR A 299 12.87 15.29 2.78
N ALA A 300 13.12 16.53 2.32
CA ALA A 300 14.44 17.14 2.39
C ALA A 300 14.97 17.23 3.83
N ARG A 301 14.11 17.54 4.81
CA ARG A 301 14.52 17.59 6.22
C ARG A 301 14.70 16.22 6.85
N ALA A 302 13.91 15.23 6.46
CA ALA A 302 14.00 13.87 6.97
C ALA A 302 15.37 13.23 6.72
N PHE A 303 16.05 13.61 5.63
CA PHE A 303 17.30 12.99 5.17
C PHE A 303 18.48 13.10 6.16
N ARG A 304 18.41 13.99 7.16
CA ARG A 304 19.45 14.13 8.20
C ARG A 304 19.41 13.00 9.24
N SER A 305 18.24 12.43 9.49
CA SER A 305 18.06 11.44 10.56
C SER A 305 17.70 10.10 9.95
N PRO A 306 18.57 9.06 10.06
CA PRO A 306 18.27 7.73 9.54
C PRO A 306 16.93 7.18 10.03
N ARG A 307 16.57 7.46 11.30
CA ARG A 307 15.27 7.08 11.87
C ARG A 307 14.10 7.75 11.16
N VAL A 308 14.17 9.07 10.95
CA VAL A 308 13.09 9.83 10.30
C VAL A 308 13.03 9.51 8.82
N CYS A 309 14.19 9.39 8.17
CA CYS A 309 14.30 9.01 6.77
C CYS A 309 13.67 7.63 6.50
N ARG A 310 13.87 6.63 7.38
CA ARG A 310 13.15 5.36 7.32
C ARG A 310 11.63 5.50 7.39
N LEU A 311 11.11 6.40 8.24
CA LEU A 311 9.68 6.68 8.30
C LEU A 311 9.20 7.27 6.97
N PHE A 312 9.96 8.17 6.36
CA PHE A 312 9.63 8.76 5.06
C PHE A 312 9.78 7.79 3.88
N SER A 313 10.73 6.85 3.92
CA SER A 313 10.78 5.73 2.96
C SER A 313 9.53 4.84 3.09
N ARG A 314 9.05 4.61 4.33
CA ARG A 314 7.81 3.88 4.60
C ARG A 314 6.59 4.63 4.07
N ILE A 315 6.52 5.94 4.29
CA ILE A 315 5.46 6.83 3.77
C ILE A 315 5.43 6.79 2.24
N CYS A 316 6.58 6.94 1.59
CA CYS A 316 6.72 6.87 0.13
C CYS A 316 6.15 5.56 -0.44
N LEU A 317 6.60 4.42 0.10
CA LEU A 317 6.15 3.09 -0.34
C LEU A 317 4.65 2.86 -0.06
N LEU A 318 4.15 3.27 1.11
CA LEU A 318 2.73 3.14 1.44
C LEU A 318 1.87 4.01 0.53
N ALA A 319 2.27 5.26 0.28
CA ALA A 319 1.56 6.17 -0.63
C ALA A 319 1.48 5.59 -2.04
N PHE A 320 2.60 5.05 -2.56
CA PHE A 320 2.62 4.37 -3.84
C PHE A 320 1.70 3.14 -3.86
N ASN A 321 1.71 2.32 -2.80
CA ASN A 321 0.83 1.15 -2.69
C ASN A 321 -0.66 1.53 -2.77
N VAL A 322 -1.05 2.60 -2.09
CA VAL A 322 -2.43 3.11 -2.13
C VAL A 322 -2.74 3.68 -3.51
N LEU A 323 -1.86 4.51 -4.08
CA LEU A 323 -2.06 5.13 -5.40
C LEU A 323 -2.26 4.08 -6.49
N VAL A 324 -1.43 3.04 -6.52
CA VAL A 324 -1.50 1.94 -7.49
C VAL A 324 -2.71 1.03 -7.26
N GLN A 325 -3.37 1.08 -6.10
CA GLN A 325 -4.58 0.27 -5.87
C GLN A 325 -5.87 1.11 -5.94
N SER A 326 -5.75 2.43 -5.98
CA SER A 326 -6.85 3.35 -6.20
C SER A 326 -7.44 3.17 -7.60
N GLY A 327 -8.76 2.95 -7.65
CA GLY A 327 -9.50 2.63 -8.87
C GLY A 327 -9.61 3.78 -9.87
N ASP A 328 -9.42 5.02 -9.43
CA ASP A 328 -9.61 6.25 -10.20
C ASP A 328 -8.33 7.08 -10.39
N ALA A 329 -7.15 6.53 -10.05
CA ALA A 329 -5.86 7.24 -10.09
C ALA A 329 -5.07 7.08 -11.41
N ASN A 330 -5.74 6.94 -12.56
CA ASN A 330 -5.04 6.60 -13.81
C ASN A 330 -4.15 7.74 -14.31
N ASP A 331 -4.58 8.99 -14.16
CA ASP A 331 -3.84 10.17 -14.61
C ASP A 331 -2.61 10.39 -13.72
N GLU A 332 -2.77 10.27 -12.40
CA GLU A 332 -1.68 10.36 -11.44
C GLU A 332 -0.65 9.25 -11.65
N LEU A 333 -1.07 8.02 -11.92
CA LEU A 333 -0.16 6.92 -12.23
C LEU A 333 0.60 7.15 -13.52
N THR A 334 -0.05 7.70 -14.54
CA THR A 334 0.59 8.06 -15.81
C THR A 334 1.66 9.13 -15.57
N SER A 335 1.34 10.18 -14.81
CA SER A 335 2.30 11.21 -14.42
C SER A 335 3.45 10.65 -13.57
N PHE A 336 3.16 9.74 -12.63
CA PHE A 336 4.17 9.11 -11.80
C PHE A 336 5.19 8.36 -12.64
N PHE A 337 4.76 7.47 -13.53
CA PHE A 337 5.69 6.67 -14.35
C PHE A 337 6.36 7.46 -15.47
N ALA A 338 5.78 8.58 -15.90
CA ALA A 338 6.46 9.52 -16.80
C ALA A 338 7.69 10.15 -16.12
N ASN A 339 7.58 10.46 -14.83
CA ASN A 339 8.66 11.04 -14.04
C ASN A 339 9.63 9.96 -13.49
N GLU A 340 9.12 8.76 -13.18
CA GLU A 340 9.85 7.68 -12.50
C GLU A 340 9.81 6.34 -13.27
N PRO A 341 10.36 6.26 -14.49
CA PRO A 341 10.29 5.05 -15.30
C PRO A 341 11.07 3.86 -14.71
N GLU A 342 12.11 4.12 -13.90
CA GLU A 342 12.95 3.09 -13.26
C GLU A 342 12.39 2.60 -11.91
N TYR A 343 11.28 3.16 -11.40
CA TYR A 343 10.80 2.90 -10.04
C TYR A 343 10.63 1.41 -9.72
N THR A 344 10.08 0.63 -10.66
CA THR A 344 9.92 -0.81 -10.40
C THR A 344 11.24 -1.56 -10.32
N ASN A 345 12.26 -1.16 -11.08
CA ASN A 345 13.59 -1.75 -10.96
C ASN A 345 14.23 -1.40 -9.61
N GLU A 346 13.97 -0.20 -9.09
CA GLU A 346 14.39 0.18 -7.73
C GLU A 346 13.71 -0.67 -6.66
N LEU A 347 12.40 -0.91 -6.76
CA LEU A 347 11.68 -1.81 -5.85
C LEU A 347 12.29 -3.22 -5.86
N ILE A 348 12.61 -3.76 -7.04
CA ILE A 348 13.26 -5.07 -7.16
C ILE A 348 14.65 -5.06 -6.51
N ARG A 349 15.44 -3.99 -6.69
CA ARG A 349 16.74 -3.85 -6.02
C ARG A 349 16.57 -3.86 -4.50
N ILE A 350 15.60 -3.11 -3.97
CA ILE A 350 15.29 -3.09 -2.52
C ILE A 350 14.95 -4.51 -2.02
N VAL A 351 14.05 -5.22 -2.71
CA VAL A 351 13.61 -6.57 -2.30
C VAL A 351 14.77 -7.58 -2.25
N ARG A 352 15.76 -7.44 -3.14
CA ARG A 352 16.92 -8.35 -3.22
C ARG A 352 17.98 -8.11 -2.14
N SER A 353 18.06 -6.90 -1.59
CA SER A 353 19.09 -6.47 -0.64
C SER A 353 18.80 -6.95 0.78
N GLU A 354 19.08 -8.23 1.02
CA GLU A 354 18.68 -8.94 2.24
C GLU A 354 19.38 -8.48 3.52
N GLU A 355 20.69 -8.24 3.45
CA GLU A 355 21.51 -7.91 4.63
C GLU A 355 21.54 -6.41 4.93
N THR A 356 21.30 -5.56 3.94
CA THR A 356 21.51 -4.12 4.06
C THR A 356 20.23 -3.32 4.31
N ILE A 357 19.04 -3.88 4.03
CA ILE A 357 17.78 -3.15 4.14
C ILE A 357 16.83 -3.86 5.13
N PRO A 358 16.20 -3.11 6.06
CA PRO A 358 15.25 -3.67 7.01
C PRO A 358 14.10 -4.45 6.35
N GLY A 359 13.71 -5.57 6.97
CA GLY A 359 12.63 -6.45 6.49
C GLY A 359 11.29 -5.72 6.28
N THR A 360 10.99 -4.67 7.05
CA THR A 360 9.79 -3.85 6.90
C THR A 360 9.75 -3.08 5.58
N ILE A 361 10.86 -2.45 5.18
CA ILE A 361 10.98 -1.72 3.90
C ILE A 361 10.95 -2.70 2.72
N ARG A 362 11.66 -3.83 2.84
CA ARG A 362 11.61 -4.91 1.83
C ARG A 362 10.20 -5.45 1.66
N THR A 363 9.45 -5.63 2.74
CA THR A 363 8.04 -6.07 2.71
C THR A 363 7.17 -5.06 1.98
N LEU A 364 7.29 -3.76 2.29
CA LEU A 364 6.51 -2.72 1.61
C LEU A 364 6.84 -2.61 0.12
N ALA A 365 8.12 -2.74 -0.25
CA ALA A 365 8.53 -2.80 -1.65
C ALA A 365 7.97 -4.04 -2.36
N MET A 366 7.92 -5.19 -1.68
CA MET A 366 7.30 -6.40 -2.22
C MET A 366 5.78 -6.24 -2.40
N LEU A 367 5.11 -5.60 -1.44
CA LEU A 367 3.69 -5.25 -1.53
C LEU A 367 3.44 -4.26 -2.67
N ALA A 368 4.36 -3.35 -2.96
CA ALA A 368 4.30 -2.46 -4.12
C ALA A 368 4.34 -3.21 -5.44
N LEU A 369 5.24 -4.20 -5.57
CA LEU A 369 5.28 -5.09 -6.74
C LEU A 369 3.97 -5.89 -6.88
N GLY A 370 3.42 -6.39 -5.77
CA GLY A 370 2.11 -7.05 -5.74
C GLY A 370 0.96 -6.13 -6.15
N ALA A 371 0.97 -4.87 -5.67
CA ALA A 371 0.01 -3.85 -6.02
C ALA A 371 0.01 -3.55 -7.52
N GLN A 372 1.20 -3.36 -8.11
CA GLN A 372 1.36 -3.17 -9.55
C GLN A 372 0.82 -4.35 -10.34
N LEU A 373 1.12 -5.58 -9.91
CA LEU A 373 0.59 -6.77 -10.57
C LEU A 373 -0.93 -6.84 -10.47
N ALA A 374 -1.51 -6.55 -9.32
CA ALA A 374 -2.97 -6.55 -9.14
C ALA A 374 -3.62 -5.49 -10.04
N ALA A 375 -3.06 -4.28 -10.06
CA ALA A 375 -3.51 -3.17 -10.88
C ALA A 375 -3.43 -3.47 -12.38
N TYR A 376 -2.33 -4.08 -12.84
CA TYR A 376 -2.13 -4.52 -14.22
C TYR A 376 -3.24 -5.46 -14.67
N THR A 377 -3.67 -6.35 -13.78
CA THR A 377 -4.65 -7.40 -14.09
C THR A 377 -6.10 -6.93 -13.97
N ALA A 378 -6.34 -5.78 -13.37
CA ALA A 378 -7.68 -5.28 -13.09
C ALA A 378 -8.36 -4.64 -14.31
N SER A 379 -7.60 -4.00 -15.22
CA SER A 379 -8.16 -3.42 -16.45
C SER A 379 -7.11 -3.23 -17.55
N HIS A 380 -7.56 -3.18 -18.82
CA HIS A 380 -6.68 -2.91 -19.97
C HIS A 380 -6.00 -1.54 -19.92
N GLU A 381 -6.69 -0.52 -19.41
CA GLU A 381 -6.14 0.83 -19.24
C GLU A 381 -4.93 0.81 -18.31
N ARG A 382 -5.09 0.20 -17.13
CA ARG A 382 -4.02 0.07 -16.13
C ARG A 382 -2.91 -0.85 -16.62
N ALA A 383 -3.26 -1.90 -17.35
CA ALA A 383 -2.28 -2.74 -18.02
C ALA A 383 -1.40 -1.90 -18.95
N ARG A 384 -1.95 -0.94 -19.71
CA ARG A 384 -1.16 -0.08 -20.62
C ARG A 384 -0.24 0.88 -19.86
N ILE A 385 -0.75 1.56 -18.84
CA ILE A 385 0.04 2.48 -17.99
C ILE A 385 1.22 1.72 -17.37
N LEU A 386 0.95 0.53 -16.82
CA LEU A 386 1.96 -0.35 -16.22
C LEU A 386 2.73 -1.19 -17.25
N SER A 387 2.38 -1.13 -18.53
CA SER A 387 3.14 -1.76 -19.61
C SER A 387 4.30 -0.88 -20.05
N GLY A 388 4.27 0.43 -19.80
CA GLY A 388 5.46 1.30 -19.98
C GLY A 388 6.60 0.88 -19.05
N SER A 389 6.27 0.40 -17.85
CA SER A 389 7.20 -0.25 -16.92
C SER A 389 7.42 -1.75 -17.23
N SER A 390 7.06 -2.24 -18.43
CA SER A 390 7.00 -3.66 -18.91
C SER A 390 8.15 -4.59 -18.52
N ILE A 391 9.32 -4.06 -18.15
CA ILE A 391 10.42 -4.87 -17.62
C ILE A 391 10.04 -5.51 -16.26
N SER A 392 9.09 -4.91 -15.54
CA SER A 392 8.67 -5.27 -14.17
C SER A 392 8.27 -6.73 -13.97
N PHE A 393 7.70 -7.39 -14.98
CA PHE A 393 7.35 -8.80 -14.93
C PHE A 393 7.95 -9.62 -16.07
N ALA A 394 9.04 -9.15 -16.68
CA ALA A 394 9.83 -9.98 -17.58
C ALA A 394 10.29 -11.26 -16.86
N VAL A 395 10.52 -12.34 -17.62
CA VAL A 395 10.90 -13.65 -17.07
C VAL A 395 12.09 -13.54 -16.09
N GLY A 396 13.08 -12.69 -16.39
CA GLY A 396 14.25 -12.47 -15.54
C GLY A 396 13.91 -11.92 -14.14
N ASN A 397 13.05 -10.91 -14.05
CA ASN A 397 12.64 -10.33 -12.76
C ASN A 397 11.82 -11.31 -11.92
N ARG A 398 10.98 -12.13 -12.57
CA ARG A 398 10.25 -13.22 -11.88
C ARG A 398 11.20 -14.28 -11.30
N MET A 399 12.27 -14.63 -12.00
CA MET A 399 13.26 -15.58 -11.50
C MET A 399 14.06 -15.00 -10.34
N ILE A 400 14.42 -13.72 -10.41
CA ILE A 400 15.11 -13.01 -9.32
C ILE A 400 14.28 -13.03 -8.04
N LEU A 401 12.99 -12.67 -8.11
CA LEU A 401 12.10 -12.69 -6.94
C LEU A 401 11.90 -14.11 -6.40
N LEU A 402 11.97 -15.13 -7.27
CA LEU A 402 11.79 -16.52 -6.85
C LEU A 402 13.01 -17.00 -6.09
N ASN A 403 14.21 -16.63 -6.54
CA ASN A 403 15.45 -16.88 -5.82
C ASN A 403 15.47 -16.15 -4.46
N VAL A 404 14.90 -14.94 -4.38
CA VAL A 404 14.72 -14.23 -3.10
C VAL A 404 13.77 -15.01 -2.18
N LEU A 405 12.63 -15.49 -2.69
CA LEU A 405 11.71 -16.32 -1.92
C LEU A 405 12.38 -17.62 -1.45
N GLN A 406 13.10 -18.32 -2.32
CA GLN A 406 13.79 -19.55 -1.97
C GLN A 406 14.77 -19.35 -0.82
N ARG A 407 15.58 -18.27 -0.85
CA ARG A 407 16.49 -17.93 0.25
C ARG A 407 15.73 -17.57 1.53
N ALA A 408 14.69 -16.76 1.43
CA ALA A 408 13.88 -16.36 2.59
C ALA A 408 13.22 -17.58 3.26
N VAL A 409 12.69 -18.53 2.48
CA VAL A 409 12.11 -19.79 2.98
C VAL A 409 13.17 -20.65 3.69
N LEU A 410 14.39 -20.72 3.15
CA LEU A 410 15.48 -21.44 3.82
C LEU A 410 15.88 -20.79 5.16
N SER A 411 15.80 -19.46 5.24
CA SER A 411 16.11 -18.68 6.45
C SER A 411 15.03 -18.79 7.54
N LEU A 412 13.77 -19.05 7.16
CA LEU A 412 12.67 -19.24 8.13
C LEU A 412 12.93 -20.37 9.13
N LYS A 413 13.66 -21.43 8.74
CA LYS A 413 14.02 -22.52 9.64
C LYS A 413 14.88 -22.06 10.83
N ASN A 414 15.51 -20.89 10.72
CA ASN A 414 16.44 -20.36 11.70
C ASN A 414 15.93 -19.08 12.39
N SER A 415 14.78 -18.52 11.99
CA SER A 415 14.28 -17.25 12.53
C SER A 415 12.76 -17.11 12.49
N ASN A 416 12.18 -16.71 13.63
CA ASN A 416 10.74 -16.42 13.78
C ASN A 416 10.48 -14.91 13.89
N ASP A 417 11.31 -14.08 13.26
CA ASP A 417 11.14 -12.64 13.29
C ASP A 417 9.87 -12.22 12.51
N PRO A 418 8.95 -11.43 13.09
CA PRO A 418 7.72 -11.00 12.43
C PRO A 418 7.95 -10.28 11.09
N SER A 419 9.07 -9.56 10.93
CA SER A 419 9.36 -8.85 9.68
C SER A 419 9.76 -9.82 8.55
N SER A 420 10.51 -10.88 8.87
CA SER A 420 10.82 -11.97 7.94
C SER A 420 9.56 -12.73 7.52
N LEU A 421 8.65 -13.01 8.45
CA LEU A 421 7.36 -13.67 8.15
C LEU A 421 6.50 -12.82 7.21
N ALA A 422 6.36 -11.52 7.51
CA ALA A 422 5.61 -10.60 6.66
C ALA A 422 6.22 -10.48 5.25
N PHE A 423 7.55 -10.53 5.14
CA PHE A 423 8.25 -10.50 3.86
C PHE A 423 7.98 -11.76 3.01
N VAL A 424 8.07 -12.95 3.61
CA VAL A 424 7.75 -14.22 2.93
C VAL A 424 6.27 -14.26 2.54
N GLU A 425 5.38 -13.77 3.41
CA GLU A 425 3.96 -13.64 3.09
C GLU A 425 3.73 -12.78 1.84
N ALA A 426 4.37 -11.60 1.76
CA ALA A 426 4.24 -10.71 0.62
C ALA A 426 4.73 -11.35 -0.69
N LEU A 427 5.85 -12.10 -0.64
CA LEU A 427 6.34 -12.87 -1.79
C LEU A 427 5.38 -13.98 -2.22
N LEU A 428 4.83 -14.75 -1.27
CA LEU A 428 3.85 -15.80 -1.57
C LEU A 428 2.56 -15.22 -2.15
N GLN A 429 2.07 -14.10 -1.61
CA GLN A 429 0.89 -13.40 -2.14
C GLN A 429 1.12 -12.90 -3.56
N PHE A 430 2.31 -12.36 -3.85
CA PHE A 430 2.71 -11.97 -5.19
C PHE A 430 2.67 -13.14 -6.17
N TYR A 431 3.28 -14.28 -5.82
CA TYR A 431 3.27 -15.46 -6.70
C TYR A 431 1.88 -16.06 -6.87
N LEU A 432 1.09 -16.12 -5.81
CA LEU A 432 -0.29 -16.58 -5.89
C LEU A 432 -1.09 -15.71 -6.87
N LEU A 433 -0.97 -14.39 -6.78
CA LEU A 433 -1.59 -13.45 -7.71
C LEU A 433 -1.08 -13.65 -9.13
N HIS A 434 0.24 -13.80 -9.29
CA HIS A 434 0.89 -14.04 -10.58
C HIS A 434 0.35 -15.28 -11.30
N ILE A 435 0.22 -16.39 -10.57
CA ILE A 435 -0.33 -17.66 -11.09
C ILE A 435 -1.78 -17.47 -11.54
N VAL A 436 -2.61 -16.82 -10.71
CA VAL A 436 -4.05 -16.62 -10.95
C VAL A 436 -4.33 -15.67 -12.11
N SER A 437 -3.42 -14.72 -12.36
CA SER A 437 -3.61 -13.67 -13.36
C SER A 437 -3.02 -13.99 -14.73
N SER A 438 -2.03 -14.89 -14.82
CA SER A 438 -1.41 -15.20 -16.10
C SER A 438 -2.17 -16.33 -16.81
N SER A 439 -2.86 -15.99 -17.91
CA SER A 439 -3.52 -16.95 -18.82
C SER A 439 -2.56 -17.98 -19.43
N ALA A 440 -1.25 -17.69 -19.41
CA ALA A 440 -0.18 -18.51 -19.97
C ALA A 440 0.59 -19.34 -18.92
N SER A 441 0.17 -19.35 -17.64
CA SER A 441 0.85 -20.11 -16.58
C SER A 441 1.00 -21.61 -16.87
N GLY A 442 0.22 -22.17 -17.81
CA GLY A 442 0.27 -23.58 -18.17
C GLY A 442 1.55 -24.05 -18.85
N SER A 443 2.23 -23.21 -19.64
CA SER A 443 3.23 -23.69 -20.61
C SER A 443 4.67 -23.82 -20.11
N ASN A 444 5.04 -23.20 -18.98
CA ASN A 444 6.44 -23.17 -18.50
C ASN A 444 6.64 -23.47 -16.99
N VAL A 445 5.66 -24.08 -16.29
CA VAL A 445 5.77 -24.36 -14.84
C VAL A 445 6.97 -25.24 -14.50
N ARG A 446 7.27 -26.26 -15.33
CA ARG A 446 8.40 -27.17 -15.08
C ARG A 446 9.75 -26.44 -15.07
N GLY A 447 9.89 -25.37 -15.86
CA GLY A 447 11.10 -24.55 -15.96
C GLY A 447 11.11 -23.34 -15.02
N SER A 448 10.02 -23.04 -14.32
CA SER A 448 9.93 -21.84 -13.48
C SER A 448 10.56 -22.01 -12.11
N GLY A 449 10.77 -23.23 -11.62
CA GLY A 449 11.30 -23.49 -10.27
C GLY A 449 10.32 -23.22 -9.11
N MET A 450 9.06 -22.87 -9.41
CA MET A 450 8.06 -22.51 -8.39
C MET A 450 7.71 -23.66 -7.45
N VAL A 451 7.45 -24.86 -7.99
CA VAL A 451 7.07 -26.04 -7.19
C VAL A 451 8.16 -26.42 -6.18
N PRO A 452 9.44 -26.58 -6.57
CA PRO A 452 10.53 -26.80 -5.61
C PRO A 452 10.67 -25.72 -4.54
N THR A 453 10.32 -24.47 -4.85
CA THR A 453 10.42 -23.35 -3.90
C THR A 453 9.33 -23.40 -2.83
N PHE A 454 8.12 -23.85 -3.18
CA PHE A 454 7.00 -23.93 -2.23
C PHE A 454 6.99 -25.21 -1.41
N LEU A 455 7.58 -26.31 -1.91
CA LEU A 455 7.58 -27.61 -1.23
C LEU A 455 8.14 -27.57 0.22
N PRO A 456 9.29 -26.92 0.51
CA PRO A 456 9.82 -26.86 1.86
C PRO A 456 8.89 -26.21 2.89
N LEU A 457 7.97 -25.33 2.46
CA LEU A 457 6.98 -24.71 3.34
C LEU A 457 5.90 -25.69 3.79
N LEU A 458 5.66 -26.78 3.05
CA LEU A 458 4.68 -27.79 3.44
C LEU A 458 5.17 -28.68 4.58
N GLU A 459 6.48 -28.78 4.74
CA GLU A 459 7.14 -29.51 5.82
C GLU A 459 7.26 -28.67 7.11
N ASP A 460 6.98 -27.38 7.02
CA ASP A 460 7.03 -26.48 8.17
C ASP A 460 5.89 -26.80 9.15
N SER A 461 6.28 -27.09 10.39
CA SER A 461 5.37 -27.49 11.47
C SER A 461 5.23 -26.40 12.55
N ASP A 462 5.86 -25.24 12.39
CA ASP A 462 5.71 -24.14 13.35
C ASP A 462 4.32 -23.52 13.24
N THR A 463 3.60 -23.46 14.37
CA THR A 463 2.28 -22.84 14.48
C THR A 463 2.25 -21.38 14.01
N ASN A 464 3.35 -20.64 14.15
CA ASN A 464 3.46 -19.26 13.69
C ASN A 464 3.52 -19.14 12.16
N HIS A 465 3.92 -20.21 11.47
CA HIS A 465 4.11 -20.24 10.02
C HIS A 465 2.89 -20.79 9.28
N MET A 466 1.84 -21.22 9.99
CA MET A 466 0.64 -21.84 9.41
C MET A 466 -0.02 -21.03 8.30
N HIS A 467 -0.02 -19.69 8.42
CA HIS A 467 -0.53 -18.81 7.35
C HIS A 467 0.30 -18.91 6.06
N LEU A 468 1.63 -19.02 6.18
CA LEU A 468 2.55 -19.19 5.05
C LEU A 468 2.34 -20.55 4.38
N VAL A 469 2.18 -21.61 5.18
CA VAL A 469 1.85 -22.96 4.68
C VAL A 469 0.55 -22.93 3.90
N TYR A 470 -0.50 -22.29 4.44
CA TYR A 470 -1.78 -22.12 3.75
C TYR A 470 -1.62 -21.41 2.40
N LEU A 471 -0.84 -20.32 2.33
CA LEU A 471 -0.59 -19.60 1.09
C LEU A 471 0.19 -20.46 0.07
N ALA A 472 1.19 -21.21 0.53
CA ALA A 472 1.97 -22.12 -0.31
C ALA A 472 1.10 -23.24 -0.90
N VAL A 473 0.27 -23.88 -0.07
CA VAL A 473 -0.71 -24.90 -0.52
C VAL A 473 -1.65 -24.30 -1.56
N LYS A 474 -2.18 -23.10 -1.30
CA LYS A 474 -3.09 -22.42 -2.24
C LYS A 474 -2.42 -22.07 -3.56
N ALA A 475 -1.15 -21.65 -3.54
CA ALA A 475 -0.37 -21.38 -4.73
C ALA A 475 -0.11 -22.66 -5.54
N LEU A 476 0.26 -23.75 -4.87
CA LEU A 476 0.44 -25.06 -5.50
C LEU A 476 -0.86 -25.60 -6.09
N GLN A 477 -1.98 -25.49 -5.37
CA GLN A 477 -3.30 -25.86 -5.87
C GLN A 477 -3.64 -25.10 -7.14
N LYS A 478 -3.45 -23.77 -7.16
CA LYS A 478 -3.70 -22.97 -8.35
C LYS A 478 -2.76 -23.33 -9.50
N LEU A 479 -1.48 -23.60 -9.24
CA LEU A 479 -0.55 -24.09 -10.26
C LEU A 479 -1.01 -25.41 -10.89
N MET A 480 -1.51 -26.34 -10.07
CA MET A 480 -2.04 -27.62 -10.54
C MET A 480 -3.34 -27.47 -11.33
N ASP A 481 -4.23 -26.54 -10.94
CA ASP A 481 -5.46 -26.23 -11.67
C ASP A 481 -5.16 -25.78 -13.12
N TYR A 482 -4.04 -25.07 -13.34
CA TYR A 482 -3.67 -24.49 -14.63
C TYR A 482 -2.60 -25.25 -15.44
N SER A 483 -1.89 -26.23 -14.85
CA SER A 483 -0.81 -26.96 -15.56
C SER A 483 -0.72 -28.43 -15.17
N SER A 484 -0.93 -29.32 -16.15
CA SER A 484 -0.69 -30.76 -16.01
C SER A 484 0.79 -31.09 -15.75
N SER A 485 1.72 -30.25 -16.22
CA SER A 485 3.15 -30.41 -15.97
C SER A 485 3.55 -30.16 -14.51
N ALA A 486 2.80 -29.30 -13.80
CA ALA A 486 2.98 -29.08 -12.37
C ALA A 486 2.60 -30.33 -11.58
N VAL A 487 1.52 -31.02 -12.00
CA VAL A 487 1.05 -32.27 -11.39
C VAL A 487 2.07 -33.39 -11.55
N SER A 488 2.70 -33.53 -12.72
CA SER A 488 3.76 -34.52 -12.91
C SER A 488 5.00 -34.22 -12.06
N LEU A 489 5.42 -32.94 -12.00
CA LEU A 489 6.59 -32.54 -11.23
C LEU A 489 6.37 -32.75 -9.72
N LEU A 490 5.20 -32.39 -9.18
CA LEU A 490 4.88 -32.63 -7.78
C LEU A 490 4.89 -34.13 -7.43
N ARG A 491 4.43 -34.98 -8.37
CA ARG A 491 4.46 -36.44 -8.21
C ARG A 491 5.89 -36.99 -8.23
N GLU A 492 6.77 -36.43 -9.05
CA GLU A 492 8.21 -36.76 -9.11
C GLU A 492 8.95 -36.31 -7.83
N SER A 493 8.57 -35.16 -7.27
CA SER A 493 9.18 -34.59 -6.05
C SER A 493 8.64 -35.17 -4.74
N GLY A 494 7.91 -36.29 -4.75
CA GLY A 494 7.46 -36.98 -3.53
C GLY A 494 6.05 -36.64 -3.03
N GLY A 495 5.25 -35.87 -3.79
CA GLY A 495 3.90 -35.42 -3.38
C GLY A 495 2.84 -36.51 -3.13
N ARG A 496 3.14 -37.80 -3.34
CA ARG A 496 2.23 -38.90 -2.98
C ARG A 496 2.03 -39.07 -1.47
N ALA A 497 2.97 -38.63 -0.63
CA ALA A 497 2.82 -38.68 0.83
C ALA A 497 1.92 -37.56 1.38
N PHE A 498 1.97 -36.36 0.78
CA PHE A 498 1.24 -35.18 1.27
C PHE A 498 -0.25 -35.17 0.94
N GLY A 499 -0.66 -35.85 -0.15
CA GLY A 499 -2.05 -35.86 -0.62
C GLY A 499 -3.06 -36.51 0.33
N SER A 500 -2.62 -37.40 1.24
CA SER A 500 -3.52 -38.01 2.23
C SER A 500 -3.52 -37.27 3.58
N GLU A 501 -2.44 -36.59 3.97
CA GLU A 501 -2.36 -35.87 5.24
C GLU A 501 -3.00 -34.47 5.21
N VAL A 502 -3.03 -33.77 4.07
CA VAL A 502 -3.59 -32.41 3.99
C VAL A 502 -5.12 -32.40 4.05
N THR A 503 -5.77 -33.50 3.66
CA THR A 503 -7.23 -33.68 3.82
C THR A 503 -7.66 -33.86 5.28
N ASP A 504 -6.79 -34.37 6.16
CA ASP A 504 -7.09 -34.55 7.58
C ASP A 504 -6.73 -33.34 8.44
N ARG A 505 -5.90 -32.41 7.95
CA ARG A 505 -5.46 -31.21 8.70
C ARG A 505 -6.20 -29.92 8.31
N SER A 506 -7.22 -30.00 7.45
CA SER A 506 -8.00 -28.84 6.96
C SER A 506 -9.45 -28.77 7.47
N THR A 507 -9.80 -29.61 8.44
CA THR A 507 -10.95 -29.46 9.34
C THR A 507 -10.47 -29.01 10.70
#